data_AF-A0A7G2JYR5-F1
#
_entry.id   AF-A0A7G2JYR5-F1
#
_cell.length_a   1.000
_cell.length_b   1.000
_cell.length_c   1.000
_cell.angle_alpha   90.00
_cell.angle_beta   90.00
_cell.angle_gamma   90.00
#
_symmetry.space_group_name_H-M   'P 1'
#
loop_
_entity.id
_entity.type
_entity.pdbx_description
1 polymer ?
#
loop_
_entity_poly.entity_id
_entity_poly.type
_entity_poly.pdbx_seq_one_letter_code
_entity_poly.pdbx_strand_id
1 'polypeptide(L)'
;MALIFYFNKGNLMQILEPQQFATWNEPIEMLYACHSKVKRFCRQLSILPDYLEKHGYTQAVLNDVEQILSYFNRAAPLHHDDEELDFFPQLVKVAPQTQTSIDELEKQHEYLHENWNALSVQLEELISEQRQNIDKH
;
A
#
# COMPACT_ATOMS: atom_id res chain seq x y z
N MET A 1 -13.63 -30.42 37.07
CA MET A 1 -14.90 -29.89 36.56
C MET A 1 -14.61 -29.36 35.15
N ALA A 2 -15.32 -29.90 34.14
CA ALA A 2 -15.17 -29.73 32.67
C ALA A 2 -13.85 -30.28 32.07
N LEU A 3 -13.72 -31.57 31.72
CA LEU A 3 -14.26 -32.32 30.56
C LEU A 3 -13.61 -31.97 29.19
N ILE A 4 -12.74 -32.89 28.74
CA ILE A 4 -12.73 -33.57 27.41
C ILE A 4 -12.48 -32.66 26.19
N PHE A 5 -11.26 -32.69 25.62
CA PHE A 5 -10.89 -33.59 24.50
C PHE A 5 -11.74 -33.44 23.23
N TYR A 6 -11.20 -32.76 22.23
CA TYR A 6 -11.14 -33.22 20.84
C TYR A 6 -9.83 -32.65 20.28
N PHE A 7 -8.69 -33.34 20.44
CA PHE A 7 -8.12 -34.17 19.37
C PHE A 7 -8.49 -33.66 17.96
N ASN A 8 -7.52 -33.07 17.27
CA ASN A 8 -6.91 -33.85 16.20
C ASN A 8 -5.45 -33.45 15.98
N LYS A 9 -4.61 -34.48 15.82
CA LYS A 9 -3.25 -34.39 15.34
C LYS A 9 -3.27 -33.75 13.95
N GLY A 10 -2.75 -32.53 13.82
CA GLY A 10 -2.69 -31.79 12.57
C GLY A 10 -1.25 -31.47 12.19
N ASN A 11 -0.63 -32.43 11.49
CA ASN A 11 0.37 -32.23 10.44
C ASN A 11 1.53 -31.23 10.67
N LEU A 12 2.77 -31.76 10.77
CA LEU A 12 4.01 -31.01 10.54
C LEU A 12 4.05 -30.28 9.18
N MET A 13 3.10 -30.56 8.26
CA MET A 13 2.95 -29.85 6.99
C MET A 13 2.45 -28.40 7.09
N GLN A 14 1.88 -27.95 8.22
CA GLN A 14 1.37 -26.57 8.30
C GLN A 14 2.48 -25.51 8.46
N ILE A 15 3.73 -25.93 8.66
CA ILE A 15 4.91 -25.04 8.72
C ILE A 15 5.43 -24.73 7.30
N LEU A 16 4.99 -25.48 6.28
CA LEU A 16 5.44 -25.39 4.90
C LEU A 16 4.26 -25.24 3.92
N GLU A 17 3.18 -24.57 4.32
CA GLU A 17 2.25 -24.11 3.29
C GLU A 17 2.96 -23.00 2.50
N PRO A 18 3.06 -23.13 1.16
CA PRO A 18 3.64 -22.08 0.36
C PRO A 18 2.86 -20.80 0.65
N GLN A 19 3.56 -19.73 1.02
CA GLN A 19 2.93 -18.41 1.01
C GLN A 19 2.32 -18.23 -0.37
N GLN A 20 0.98 -18.17 -0.43
CA GLN A 20 0.28 -17.95 -1.66
C GLN A 20 0.51 -16.48 -2.02
N PHE A 21 1.43 -16.25 -2.95
CA PHE A 21 1.63 -14.95 -3.53
C PHE A 21 0.64 -14.78 -4.67
N ALA A 22 -0.01 -13.63 -4.74
CA ALA A 22 -0.79 -13.26 -5.91
C ALA A 22 0.10 -13.40 -7.16
N THR A 23 -0.45 -14.04 -8.19
CA THR A 23 0.23 -14.20 -9.47
C THR A 23 -0.45 -13.30 -10.51
N TRP A 24 0.24 -13.01 -11.61
CA TRP A 24 -0.34 -12.24 -12.72
C TRP A 24 -1.56 -12.93 -13.38
N ASN A 25 -1.77 -14.22 -13.12
CA ASN A 25 -2.97 -14.95 -13.56
C ASN A 25 -4.18 -14.73 -12.64
N GLU A 26 -3.99 -14.04 -11.51
CA GLU A 26 -5.02 -13.69 -10.52
C GLU A 26 -5.04 -12.17 -10.34
N PRO A 27 -5.47 -11.40 -11.35
CA PRO A 27 -5.30 -9.94 -11.37
C PRO A 27 -5.99 -9.23 -10.19
N ILE A 28 -7.14 -9.74 -9.73
CA ILE A 28 -7.85 -9.18 -8.58
C ILE A 28 -7.05 -9.39 -7.28
N GLU A 29 -6.43 -10.56 -7.10
CA GLU A 29 -5.56 -10.81 -5.94
C GLU A 29 -4.31 -9.93 -5.98
N MET A 30 -3.79 -9.65 -7.18
CA MET A 30 -2.68 -8.70 -7.35
C MET A 30 -3.07 -7.28 -6.93
N LEU A 31 -4.25 -6.79 -7.33
CA LEU A 31 -4.78 -5.49 -6.88
C LEU A 31 -4.89 -5.45 -5.34
N TYR A 32 -5.42 -6.50 -4.71
CA TYR A 32 -5.48 -6.58 -3.24
C TYR A 32 -4.11 -6.63 -2.56
N ALA A 33 -3.12 -7.29 -3.18
CA ALA A 33 -1.75 -7.29 -2.69
C ALA A 33 -1.12 -5.89 -2.74
N CYS A 34 -1.37 -5.13 -3.82
CA CYS A 34 -0.99 -3.72 -3.94
C CYS A 34 -1.68 -2.86 -2.87
N HIS A 35 -3.00 -3.00 -2.68
CA HIS A 35 -3.75 -2.30 -1.62
C HIS A 35 -3.19 -2.58 -0.22
N SER A 36 -2.76 -3.81 0.05
CA SER A 36 -2.15 -4.18 1.33
C SER A 36 -0.83 -3.45 1.57
N LYS A 37 -0.03 -3.24 0.51
CA LYS A 37 1.20 -2.43 0.58
C LYS A 37 0.88 -0.95 0.77
N VAL A 38 -0.08 -0.40 0.02
CA VAL A 38 -0.54 1.00 0.18
C VAL A 38 -0.92 1.27 1.63
N LYS A 39 -1.81 0.45 2.21
CA LYS A 39 -2.25 0.59 3.62
C LYS A 39 -1.10 0.59 4.61
N ARG A 40 -0.11 -0.30 4.42
CA ARG A 40 1.07 -0.37 5.27
C ARG A 40 1.88 0.92 5.19
N PHE A 41 2.16 1.42 4.00
CA PHE A 41 2.94 2.65 3.82
C PHE A 41 2.18 3.90 4.29
N CYS A 42 0.88 4.00 4.06
CA CYS A 42 0.06 5.08 4.61
C CYS A 42 0.11 5.10 6.15
N ARG A 43 0.10 3.92 6.80
CA ARG A 43 0.28 3.83 8.25
C ARG A 43 1.67 4.26 8.71
N GLN A 44 2.72 3.96 7.94
CA GLN A 44 4.08 4.43 8.26
C GLN A 44 4.16 5.96 8.13
N LEU A 45 3.61 6.52 7.05
CA LEU A 45 3.54 7.97 6.84
C LEU A 45 2.75 8.68 7.94
N SER A 46 1.62 8.11 8.40
CA SER A 46 0.78 8.75 9.42
C SER A 46 1.46 8.86 10.79
N ILE A 47 2.41 7.98 11.11
CA ILE A 47 3.14 7.99 12.38
C ILE A 47 4.53 8.65 12.26
N LEU A 48 5.01 8.91 11.04
CA LEU A 48 6.36 9.38 10.78
C LEU A 48 6.70 10.69 11.50
N PRO A 49 5.84 11.74 11.50
CA PRO A 49 6.16 13.00 12.19
C PRO A 49 6.44 12.82 13.69
N ASP A 50 5.54 12.12 14.39
CA ASP A 50 5.67 11.88 15.82
C ASP A 50 6.86 10.94 16.13
N TYR A 51 7.15 9.99 15.22
CA TYR A 51 8.31 9.11 15.36
C TYR A 51 9.63 9.88 15.21
N LEU A 52 9.72 10.79 14.25
CA LEU A 52 10.89 11.65 14.03
C LEU A 52 11.15 12.56 15.23
N GLU A 53 10.12 13.15 15.83
CA GLU A 53 10.26 13.99 17.02
C GLU A 53 10.87 13.20 18.21
N LYS A 54 10.44 11.95 18.39
CA LYS A 54 10.86 11.12 19.52
C LYS A 54 12.21 10.43 19.33
N HIS A 55 12.52 10.00 18.12
CA HIS A 55 13.66 9.12 17.84
C HIS A 55 14.75 9.77 16.97
N GLY A 56 14.46 10.93 16.38
CA GLY A 56 15.36 11.62 15.46
C GLY A 56 15.55 10.91 14.13
N TYR A 57 16.41 11.50 13.31
CA TYR A 57 16.79 11.04 11.97
C TYR A 57 17.78 9.89 12.07
N THR A 58 17.27 8.66 12.18
CA THR A 58 18.12 7.46 12.15
C THR A 58 18.19 6.90 10.73
N GLN A 59 19.29 6.20 10.43
CA GLN A 59 19.43 5.51 9.14
C GLN A 59 18.28 4.55 8.85
N ALA A 60 17.71 3.91 9.88
CA ALA A 60 16.56 3.03 9.73
C ALA A 60 15.32 3.78 9.21
N VAL A 61 15.07 4.99 9.71
CA VAL A 61 13.97 5.84 9.23
C VAL A 61 14.20 6.27 7.78
N LEU A 62 15.43 6.66 7.43
CA LEU A 62 15.76 7.05 6.05
C LEU A 62 15.54 5.89 5.07
N ASN A 63 15.97 4.67 5.43
CA ASN A 63 15.74 3.47 4.62
C ASN A 63 14.24 3.14 4.45
N ASP A 64 13.41 3.41 5.46
CA ASP A 64 11.96 3.22 5.37
C ASP A 64 11.34 4.28 4.43
N VAL A 65 11.79 5.53 4.51
CA VAL A 65 11.34 6.62 3.64
C VAL A 65 11.73 6.37 2.18
N GLU A 66 12.94 5.87 1.92
CA GLU A 66 13.38 5.46 0.57
C GLU A 66 12.47 4.39 -0.04
N GLN A 67 12.05 3.39 0.75
CA GLN A 67 11.12 2.36 0.29
C GLN A 67 9.73 2.92 -0.02
N ILE A 68 9.24 3.86 0.80
CA ILE A 68 7.97 4.55 0.57
C ILE A 68 8.04 5.34 -0.74
N LEU A 69 9.08 6.16 -0.92
CA LEU A 69 9.32 6.92 -2.15
C LEU A 69 9.38 6.00 -3.37
N SER A 70 10.18 4.93 -3.31
CA SER A 70 10.28 3.98 -4.42
C SER A 70 8.94 3.34 -4.77
N TYR A 71 8.09 3.06 -3.77
CA TYR A 71 6.79 2.45 -4.01
C TYR A 71 5.83 3.43 -4.69
N PHE A 72 5.64 4.62 -4.12
CA PHE A 72 4.67 5.57 -4.67
C PHE A 72 5.16 6.29 -5.93
N ASN A 73 6.46 6.38 -6.18
CA ASN A 73 6.99 6.93 -7.45
C ASN A 73 6.91 5.96 -8.63
N ARG A 74 6.75 4.65 -8.38
CA ARG A 74 6.82 3.64 -9.45
C ARG A 74 5.68 2.65 -9.42
N ALA A 75 5.45 1.98 -8.30
CA ALA A 75 4.46 0.91 -8.21
C ALA A 75 3.03 1.45 -8.13
N ALA A 76 2.79 2.55 -7.42
CA ALA A 76 1.43 3.11 -7.31
C ALA A 76 0.87 3.64 -8.66
N PRO A 77 1.62 4.38 -9.49
CA PRO A 77 1.14 4.77 -10.82
C PRO A 77 0.84 3.57 -11.72
N LEU A 78 1.72 2.55 -11.72
CA LEU A 78 1.47 1.33 -12.49
C LEU A 78 0.22 0.57 -12.01
N HIS A 79 -0.06 0.61 -10.71
CA HIS A 79 -1.28 0.04 -10.17
C HIS A 79 -2.53 0.82 -10.60
N HIS A 80 -2.47 2.15 -10.69
CA HIS A 80 -3.57 2.92 -11.27
C HIS A 80 -3.73 2.63 -12.77
N ASP A 81 -2.63 2.43 -13.53
CA ASP A 81 -2.71 1.97 -14.92
C ASP A 81 -3.41 0.60 -15.04
N ASP A 82 -3.09 -0.36 -14.16
CA ASP A 82 -3.77 -1.67 -14.10
C ASP A 82 -5.29 -1.51 -13.87
N GLU A 83 -5.69 -0.48 -13.12
CA GLU A 83 -7.09 -0.18 -12.85
C GLU A 83 -7.78 0.52 -14.02
N GLU A 84 -7.21 1.63 -14.49
CA GLU A 84 -7.82 2.54 -15.46
C GLU A 84 -7.77 1.99 -16.90
N LEU A 85 -6.67 1.34 -17.29
CA LEU A 85 -6.49 0.85 -18.66
C LEU A 85 -7.06 -0.56 -18.86
N ASP A 86 -7.06 -1.37 -17.80
CA ASP A 86 -7.42 -2.78 -17.87
C ASP A 86 -8.66 -3.13 -17.05
N PHE A 87 -8.62 -3.00 -15.71
CA PHE A 87 -9.68 -3.55 -14.84
C PHE A 87 -11.02 -2.81 -14.99
N PHE A 88 -11.07 -1.49 -14.84
CA PHE A 88 -12.30 -0.69 -14.92
C PHE A 88 -13.02 -0.84 -16.27
N PRO A 89 -12.33 -0.79 -17.43
CA PRO A 89 -12.97 -1.04 -18.72
C PRO A 89 -13.59 -2.44 -18.86
N GLN A 90 -13.05 -3.47 -18.20
CA GLN A 90 -13.69 -4.79 -18.18
C GLN A 90 -14.84 -4.86 -17.18
N LEU A 91 -14.69 -4.23 -16.00
CA LEU A 91 -15.70 -4.22 -14.96
C LEU A 91 -17.01 -3.59 -15.46
N VAL A 92 -16.94 -2.44 -16.13
CA VAL A 92 -18.14 -1.76 -16.62
C VAL A 92 -18.93 -2.58 -17.65
N LYS A 93 -18.26 -3.43 -18.45
CA LYS A 93 -18.93 -4.30 -19.45
C LYS A 93 -19.84 -5.33 -18.79
N VAL A 94 -19.47 -5.81 -17.60
CA VAL A 94 -20.21 -6.85 -16.87
C VAL A 94 -21.05 -6.29 -15.72
N ALA A 95 -20.73 -5.08 -15.25
CA ALA A 95 -21.42 -4.38 -14.18
C ALA A 95 -21.59 -2.88 -14.50
N PRO A 96 -22.44 -2.50 -15.47
CA PRO A 96 -22.57 -1.10 -15.91
C PRO A 96 -22.96 -0.11 -14.81
N GLN A 97 -23.62 -0.58 -13.75
CA GLN A 97 -23.96 0.22 -12.58
C GLN A 97 -22.74 0.78 -11.81
N THR A 98 -21.53 0.29 -12.12
CA THR A 98 -20.28 0.74 -11.48
C THR A 98 -19.71 2.03 -12.09
N GLN A 99 -20.21 2.49 -13.24
CA GLN A 99 -19.64 3.64 -13.96
C GLN A 99 -19.46 4.86 -13.05
N THR A 100 -20.48 5.25 -12.29
CA THR A 100 -20.39 6.43 -11.40
C THR A 100 -19.34 6.26 -10.30
N SER A 101 -19.10 5.02 -9.83
CA SER A 101 -18.04 4.75 -8.86
C SER A 101 -16.66 4.77 -9.50
N ILE A 102 -16.52 4.28 -10.73
CA ILE A 102 -15.28 4.35 -11.52
C ILE A 102 -14.91 5.82 -11.78
N ASP A 103 -15.85 6.63 -12.25
CA ASP A 103 -15.64 8.06 -12.53
C ASP A 103 -15.17 8.83 -11.26
N GLU A 104 -15.61 8.39 -10.09
CA GLU A 104 -15.20 8.97 -8.81
C GLU A 104 -13.80 8.47 -8.39
N LEU A 105 -13.48 7.19 -8.61
CA LEU A 105 -12.16 6.65 -8.33
C LEU A 105 -11.07 7.28 -9.20
N GLU A 106 -11.33 7.47 -10.50
CA GLU A 106 -10.38 8.14 -11.41
C GLU A 106 -10.07 9.57 -10.96
N LYS A 107 -11.08 10.33 -10.53
CA LYS A 107 -10.85 11.66 -9.91
C LYS A 107 -10.05 11.56 -8.63
N GLN A 108 -10.33 10.55 -7.80
CA GLN A 108 -9.56 10.32 -6.58
C GLN A 108 -8.10 10.01 -6.88
N HIS A 109 -7.78 9.30 -7.97
CA HIS A 109 -6.40 9.06 -8.38
C HIS A 109 -5.66 10.36 -8.70
N GLU A 110 -6.30 11.32 -9.39
CA GLU A 110 -5.73 12.65 -9.61
C GLU A 110 -5.35 13.34 -8.29
N TYR A 111 -6.28 13.38 -7.32
CA TYR A 111 -6.01 13.96 -6.01
C TYR A 111 -4.93 13.21 -5.24
N LEU A 112 -4.86 11.88 -5.36
CA LEU A 112 -3.81 11.08 -4.74
C LEU A 112 -2.44 11.39 -5.33
N HIS A 113 -2.34 11.59 -6.64
CA HIS A 113 -1.11 12.02 -7.30
C HIS A 113 -0.67 13.42 -6.87
N GLU A 114 -1.59 14.36 -6.75
CA GLU A 114 -1.29 15.71 -6.24
C GLU A 114 -0.77 15.68 -4.80
N ASN A 115 -1.45 14.95 -3.92
CA ASN A 115 -1.02 14.77 -2.53
C ASN A 115 0.35 14.11 -2.44
N TRP A 116 0.61 13.09 -3.27
CA TRP A 116 1.90 12.45 -3.34
C TRP A 116 3.01 13.37 -3.84
N ASN A 117 2.76 14.19 -4.86
CA ASN A 117 3.72 15.17 -5.36
C ASN A 117 4.12 16.18 -4.28
N ALA A 118 3.17 16.63 -3.45
CA ALA A 118 3.47 17.54 -2.33
C ALA A 118 4.27 16.85 -1.21
N LEU A 119 3.90 15.61 -0.87
CA LEU A 119 4.55 14.86 0.22
C LEU A 119 5.95 14.37 -0.16
N SER A 120 6.13 13.86 -1.38
CA SER A 120 7.41 13.31 -1.87
C SER A 120 8.54 14.32 -1.79
N VAL A 121 8.29 15.60 -2.11
CA VAL A 121 9.26 16.69 -1.94
C VAL A 121 9.78 16.76 -0.50
N GLN A 122 8.88 16.69 0.50
CA GLN A 122 9.30 16.74 1.90
C GLN A 122 10.11 15.50 2.31
N LEU A 123 9.77 14.32 1.78
CA LEU A 123 10.48 13.07 2.02
C LEU A 123 11.86 13.05 1.35
N GLU A 124 12.02 13.67 0.19
CA GLU A 124 13.31 13.84 -0.49
C GLU A 124 14.21 14.85 0.23
N GLU A 125 13.64 15.96 0.71
CA GLU A 125 14.34 16.92 1.58
C GLU A 125 14.78 16.28 2.90
N LEU A 126 13.97 15.35 3.43
CA LEU A 126 14.29 14.57 4.62
C LEU A 126 15.49 13.63 4.38
N ILE A 127 15.51 12.90 3.26
CA ILE A 127 16.64 12.00 2.90
C ILE A 127 17.92 12.78 2.65
N SER A 128 17.82 13.94 2.01
CA SER A 128 18.98 14.80 1.71
C SER A 128 19.42 15.67 2.89
N GLU A 129 18.86 15.45 4.08
CA GLU A 129 19.14 16.18 5.32
C GLU A 129 18.88 17.71 5.23
N GLN A 130 18.09 18.14 4.24
CA GLN A 130 17.69 19.54 4.07
C GLN A 130 16.51 19.92 4.96
N ARG A 131 15.83 18.91 5.52
CA ARG A 131 14.67 19.05 6.40
C ARG A 131 14.76 18.09 7.59
N GLN A 132 14.22 18.52 8.72
CA GLN A 132 14.13 17.76 9.97
C GLN A 132 12.70 17.77 10.55
N ASN A 133 11.69 17.68 9.71
CA ASN A 133 10.31 17.42 10.09
C ASN A 133 9.53 16.96 8.85
N ILE A 134 8.28 16.58 9.00
CA ILE A 134 7.34 16.41 7.89
C ILE A 134 6.04 17.07 8.34
N ASP A 135 5.47 17.92 7.48
CA ASP A 135 4.23 18.61 7.78
C ASP A 135 3.07 17.60 7.81
N LYS A 136 2.11 17.82 8.72
CA LYS A 136 0.88 17.02 8.77
C LYS A 136 -0.07 17.54 7.67
N HIS A 137 -0.39 16.68 6.71
CA HIS A 137 -1.45 16.91 5.70
C HIS A 137 -2.73 16.21 6.11
#